data_AF-A0RVA8-F1
#
_entry.id   AF-A0RVA8-F1
#
_cell.length_a   1.000
_cell.length_b   1.000
_cell.length_c   1.000
_cell.angle_alpha   90.00
_cell.angle_beta   90.00
_cell.angle_gamma   90.00
#
_symmetry.space_group_name_H-M   'P 1'
#
loop_
_entity.id
_entity.type
_entity.pdbx_description
1 polymer ?
#
loop_
_entity_poly.entity_id
_entity_poly.type
_entity_poly.pdbx_seq_one_letter_code
_entity_poly.pdbx_strand_id
1 'polypeptide(L)' 'MMREKIGERPYEVTKTDGKYTIKFYPMIKNAKKPNKVLFCLTVTKKEFDGLASKIR' A
#
# COMPACT_ATOMS: atom_id res chain seq x y z
N MET A 1 -12.69 -3.71 8.29
CA MET A 1 -11.60 -4.15 7.40
C MET A 1 -10.31 -3.50 7.87
N MET A 2 -9.37 -4.30 8.37
CA MET A 2 -8.10 -3.84 8.93
C MET A 2 -7.13 -3.65 7.76
N ARG A 3 -6.83 -2.39 7.40
CA ARG A 3 -5.83 -2.09 6.38
C ARG A 3 -4.45 -2.37 6.94
N GLU A 4 -3.63 -3.09 6.19
CA GLU A 4 -2.25 -3.34 6.57
C GLU A 4 -1.44 -2.02 6.57
N LYS A 5 -0.32 -2.00 7.31
CA LYS A 5 0.57 -0.84 7.41
C LYS A 5 1.98 -1.18 6.95
N ILE A 6 2.56 -0.35 6.09
CA ILE A 6 3.99 -0.36 5.74
C ILE A 6 4.58 0.96 6.26
N GLY A 7 5.54 0.90 7.20
CA GLY A 7 6.16 2.09 7.80
C GLY A 7 5.16 3.14 8.28
N GLU A 8 4.05 2.71 8.88
CA GLU A 8 2.91 3.52 9.36
C GLU A 8 1.87 3.96 8.29
N ARG A 9 2.11 3.75 6.99
CA ARG A 9 1.16 4.12 5.91
C ARG A 9 0.11 3.02 5.73
N PRO A 10 -1.21 3.34 5.79
CA PRO A 10 -2.24 2.37 5.43
C PRO A 10 -2.16 2.07 3.93
N TYR A 11 -2.10 0.79 3.60
CA TYR A 11 -2.05 0.33 2.22
C TYR A 11 -3.06 -0.79 1.95
N GLU A 12 -3.34 -1.00 0.67
CA GLU A 12 -4.14 -2.11 0.17
C GLU A 12 -3.36 -2.76 -0.97
N VAL A 13 -3.26 -4.09 -0.94
CA VAL A 13 -2.61 -4.86 -2.00
C VAL A 13 -3.69 -5.55 -2.82
N THR A 14 -3.58 -5.39 -4.12
CA THR A 14 -4.40 -6.10 -5.09
C THR A 14 -3.49 -6.89 -6.02
N LYS A 15 -3.71 -8.19 -6.15
CA LYS A 15 -2.96 -9.05 -7.06
C LYS A 15 -3.74 -9.17 -8.37
N THR A 16 -3.16 -8.71 -9.46
CA THR A 16 -3.76 -8.78 -10.80
C THR A 16 -2.70 -9.32 -11.75
N ASP A 17 -3.02 -10.38 -12.52
CA ASP A 17 -2.13 -10.97 -13.53
C ASP A 17 -0.69 -11.25 -13.06
N GLY A 18 -0.54 -11.77 -11.83
CA GLY A 18 0.77 -12.10 -11.24
C GLY A 18 1.59 -10.91 -10.75
N LYS A 19 1.09 -9.67 -10.91
CA LYS A 19 1.67 -8.44 -10.37
C LYS A 19 0.93 -7.99 -9.11
N TYR A 20 1.67 -7.36 -8.19
CA TYR A 20 1.15 -6.84 -6.93
C TYR A 20 0.99 -5.33 -7.05
N THR A 21 -0.23 -4.85 -6.94
CA THR A 21 -0.54 -3.42 -6.96
C THR A 21 -0.83 -2.96 -5.54
N ILE A 22 0.06 -2.14 -5.02
CA ILE A 22 -0.03 -1.52 -3.70
C ILE A 22 -0.65 -0.14 -3.85
N LYS A 23 -1.74 0.13 -3.16
CA LYS A 23 -2.39 1.44 -3.07
C LYS A 23 -2.18 2.02 -1.69
N PHE A 24 -1.62 3.21 -1.60
CA PHE A 24 -1.41 3.92 -0.34
C PHE A 24 -2.50 4.97 -0.13
N TYR A 25 -2.96 5.08 1.11
CA TYR A 25 -4.01 5.99 1.52
C TYR A 25 -3.48 7.05 2.50
N PRO A 26 -4.21 8.16 2.69
CA PRO A 26 -3.84 9.19 3.65
C PRO A 26 -3.81 8.63 5.08
N MET A 27 -2.80 9.03 5.86
CA MET A 27 -2.66 8.68 7.28
C MET A 27 -3.57 9.51 8.20
N ILE A 28 -4.17 10.59 7.70
CA ILE A 28 -4.86 11.57 8.54
C ILE A 28 -6.22 11.01 8.95
N LYS A 29 -6.42 10.81 10.27
CA LYS A 29 -7.68 10.31 10.87
C LYS A 29 -8.94 11.12 10.48
N ASN A 30 -8.78 12.37 10.04
CA ASN A 30 -9.84 13.25 9.52
C ASN A 30 -9.58 13.73 8.08
N ALA A 31 -8.93 12.92 7.24
CA ALA A 31 -8.80 13.26 5.83
C ALA A 31 -10.20 13.44 5.23
N LYS A 32 -10.45 14.58 4.54
CA LYS A 32 -11.71 14.80 3.79
C LYS A 32 -12.01 13.67 2.80
N LYS A 33 -10.98 12.94 2.37
CA LYS A 33 -11.08 11.78 1.47
C LYS A 33 -10.17 10.64 1.97
N PRO A 34 -10.59 9.86 2.98
CA PRO A 34 -9.77 8.82 3.61
C PRO A 34 -9.51 7.60 2.69
N ASN A 35 -10.28 7.49 1.60
CA ASN A 35 -10.15 6.44 0.59
C ASN A 35 -9.54 6.94 -0.73
N LYS A 36 -9.06 8.20 -0.77
CA LYS A 36 -8.38 8.69 -1.97
C LYS A 36 -7.02 8.01 -2.06
N VAL A 37 -6.79 7.27 -3.14
CA VAL A 37 -5.47 6.72 -3.44
C VAL A 37 -4.50 7.90 -3.63
N LEU A 38 -3.49 7.99 -2.78
CA LEU A 38 -2.46 9.02 -2.89
C LEU A 38 -1.35 8.56 -3.82
N PHE A 39 -1.00 7.29 -3.74
CA PHE A 39 0.07 6.69 -4.52
C PHE A 39 -0.29 5.24 -4.83
N CYS A 40 0.11 4.78 -6.01
CA CYS A 40 -0.09 3.41 -6.43
C CYS A 40 1.21 2.89 -7.05
N LEU A 41 1.62 1.69 -6.62
CA LEU A 41 2.83 1.05 -7.10
C LEU A 41 2.49 -0.36 -7.57
N THR A 42 2.79 -0.66 -8.83
CA THR A 42 2.69 -2.02 -9.35
C THR A 42 4.08 -2.64 -9.34
N VAL A 43 4.26 -3.67 -8.53
CA VAL A 43 5.52 -4.37 -8.34
C VAL A 43 5.39 -5.85 -8.62
N THR A 44 6.52 -6.49 -8.90
CA THR A 44 6.60 -7.94 -8.93
C THR A 44 6.68 -8.52 -7.52
N LYS A 45 6.45 -9.84 -7.37
CA LYS A 45 6.54 -10.52 -6.07
C LYS A 45 7.89 -10.29 -5.36
N LYS A 46 8.99 -10.33 -6.11
CA LYS A 46 10.35 -10.11 -5.58
C LYS A 46 10.54 -8.71 -5.01
N GLU A 47 9.99 -7.71 -5.69
CA GLU A 47 10.08 -6.31 -5.23
C GLU A 47 9.16 -6.03 -4.05
N PHE A 48 7.98 -6.64 -3.99
CA PHE A 48 7.07 -6.52 -2.84
C PHE A 48 7.73 -6.99 -1.55
N ASP A 49 8.39 -8.16 -1.59
CA ASP A 49 9.11 -8.75 -0.46
C ASP A 49 10.27 -7.84 0.01
N GLY A 50 11.01 -7.27 -0.95
CA GLY A 50 12.09 -6.31 -0.67
C GLY A 50 11.61 -4.97 -0.10
N LEU A 51 10.44 -4.48 -0.53
CA LEU A 51 9.84 -3.24 -0.01
C LEU A 51 9.46 -3.35 1.46
N ALA A 52 8.87 -4.47 1.87
CA ALA A 52 8.52 -4.73 3.26
C ALA A 52 9.77 -4.76 4.17
N SER A 53 10.89 -5.26 3.65
CA SER A 53 12.17 -5.32 4.37
C SER A 53 12.88 -3.96 4.50
N LYS A 54 12.72 -3.08 3.51
CA LYS A 54 13.40 -1.76 3.48
C LYS A 54 12.67 -0.64 4.23
N ILE A 55 11.37 -0.79 4.50
CA ILE A 55 10.54 0.26 5.15
C ILE A 55 10.39 -0.03 6.67
N ARG A 56 11.39 -0.66 7.27
CA ARG A 56 11.42 -0.99 8.71
C ARG A 56 11.90 0.18 9.56
#